data_AF-A0A2N6AST5-F1
#
_entry.id   AF-A0A2N6AST5-F1
#
_cell.length_a   1.000
_cell.length_b   1.000
_cell.length_c   1.000
_cell.angle_alpha   90.00
_cell.angle_beta   90.00
_cell.angle_gamma   90.00
#
_symmetry.space_group_name_H-M   'P 1'
#
loop_
_entity.id
_entity.type
_entity.pdbx_description
1 polymer ?
#
loop_
_entity_poly.entity_id
_entity_poly.type
_entity_poly.pdbx_seq_one_letter_code
_entity_poly.pdbx_strand_id
1 'polypeptide(L)'
;MTGGNVFDVITKRTKQLLDAEENYEIEFKQSVGGLDSADIVAFANSEHGGTILIGVKEDTGEKNRQRGKIIGCDVGDQERLNILSKSNSCIPKVDMEIYVENLKMKPFFRVEISPGKNKPYCTAGGTYKISGYGLNEVLDPGRLLSMFLESENDRFLKRFTESTRKLESTLERANSIVFEEISKMAKATEDMKKNLDRNLSGLSENMANGKSEENALLRIEKKIDELVKLKERHNKV
;
A
#
# COMPACT_ATOMS: atom_id res chain seq x y z
N MET A 1 -16.50 7.97 54.27
CA MET A 1 -15.71 8.65 53.23
C MET A 1 -16.36 8.34 51.90
N THR A 2 -17.38 9.12 51.53
CA THR A 2 -18.16 8.91 50.31
C THR A 2 -17.36 9.41 49.11
N GLY A 3 -17.18 8.55 48.11
CA GLY A 3 -16.47 8.87 46.87
C GLY A 3 -17.08 10.11 46.21
N GLY A 4 -16.31 11.20 46.18
CA GLY A 4 -16.65 12.34 45.33
C GLY A 4 -16.68 11.85 43.90
N ASN A 5 -17.80 12.09 43.21
CA ASN A 5 -17.96 11.70 41.82
C ASN A 5 -16.85 12.41 41.02
N VAL A 6 -16.12 11.70 40.16
CA VAL A 6 -14.90 12.22 39.50
C VAL A 6 -15.18 13.52 38.72
N PHE A 7 -16.43 13.75 38.33
CA PHE A 7 -16.93 14.93 37.61
C PHE A 7 -17.16 16.18 38.50
N ASP A 8 -17.21 16.01 39.83
CA ASP A 8 -17.54 17.09 40.76
C ASP A 8 -16.40 18.11 40.94
N VAL A 9 -15.17 17.72 40.58
CA VAL A 9 -13.95 18.47 40.85
C VAL A 9 -13.16 18.67 39.56
N ILE A 10 -12.30 19.68 39.54
CA ILE A 10 -11.35 19.90 38.43
C ILE A 10 -10.23 18.88 38.54
N THR A 11 -10.06 18.03 37.52
CA THR A 11 -8.99 17.02 37.48
C THR A 11 -7.60 17.66 37.42
N LYS A 12 -6.57 16.89 37.80
CA LYS A 12 -5.17 17.35 37.76
C LYS A 12 -4.75 17.77 36.35
N ARG A 13 -5.15 17.01 35.33
CA ARG A 13 -4.89 17.33 33.92
C ARG A 13 -5.51 18.66 33.54
N THR A 14 -6.78 18.88 33.89
CA THR A 14 -7.47 20.14 33.59
C THR A 14 -6.88 21.34 34.32
N LYS A 15 -6.39 21.18 35.56
CA LYS A 15 -5.64 22.25 36.25
C LYS A 15 -4.37 22.64 35.50
N GLN A 16 -3.61 21.67 35.01
CA GLN A 16 -2.40 21.94 34.21
C GLN A 16 -2.73 22.70 32.92
N LEU A 17 -3.84 22.34 32.26
CA LEU A 17 -4.29 23.00 31.04
C LEU A 17 -4.76 24.45 31.30
N LEU A 18 -5.48 24.70 32.40
CA LEU A 18 -5.92 26.05 32.78
C LEU A 18 -4.75 26.96 33.19
N ASP A 19 -3.72 26.36 33.77
CA ASP A 19 -2.52 27.06 34.23
C ASP A 19 -1.53 27.35 33.09
N ALA A 20 -1.65 26.64 31.97
CA ALA A 20 -0.86 26.83 30.76
C ALA A 20 -1.36 28.04 29.95
N GLU A 21 -0.43 28.69 29.26
CA GLU A 21 -0.78 29.64 28.20
C GLU A 21 -1.36 28.85 27.01
N GLU A 22 -2.28 29.47 26.26
CA GLU A 22 -2.76 28.89 25.01
C GLU A 22 -1.57 28.60 24.10
N ASN A 23 -1.54 27.38 23.58
CA ASN A 23 -0.42 26.88 22.79
C ASN A 23 -0.95 25.92 21.73
N TYR A 24 -0.06 25.26 20.99
CA TYR A 24 -0.42 24.34 19.91
C TYR A 24 -1.38 23.21 20.31
N GLU A 25 -1.51 22.91 21.60
CA GLU A 25 -2.25 21.77 22.13
C GLU A 25 -3.49 22.18 22.95
N ILE A 26 -3.77 23.48 23.13
CA ILE A 26 -4.84 23.98 24.01
C ILE A 26 -5.58 25.14 23.36
N GLU A 27 -6.91 25.08 23.35
CA GLU A 27 -7.81 26.16 22.91
C GLU A 27 -8.91 26.41 23.95
N PHE A 28 -9.22 27.68 24.22
CA PHE A 28 -10.29 28.09 25.13
C PHE A 28 -11.50 28.65 24.37
N LYS A 29 -12.66 28.05 24.61
CA LYS A 29 -13.95 28.56 24.12
C LYS A 29 -14.85 28.93 25.29
N GLN A 30 -15.50 30.09 25.18
CA GLN A 30 -16.41 30.57 26.22
C GLN A 30 -17.71 29.75 26.29
N SER A 31 -18.16 29.16 25.17
CA SER A 31 -19.40 28.40 25.10
C SER A 31 -19.37 27.34 23.99
N VAL A 32 -20.30 26.38 24.06
CA VAL A 32 -20.47 25.32 23.04
C VAL A 32 -20.80 25.89 21.66
N GLY A 33 -21.49 27.04 21.62
CA GLY A 33 -21.76 27.78 20.39
C GLY A 33 -20.49 28.33 19.73
N GLY A 34 -19.46 28.64 20.52
CA GLY A 34 -18.17 29.15 20.03
C GLY A 34 -17.21 28.08 19.49
N LEU A 35 -17.52 26.79 19.66
CA LEU A 35 -16.74 25.70 19.06
C LEU A 35 -17.04 25.60 17.56
N ASP A 36 -16.04 25.64 16.70
CA ASP A 36 -16.16 25.38 15.26
C ASP A 36 -15.64 23.97 14.91
N SER A 37 -16.22 23.33 13.88
CA SER A 37 -15.64 22.13 13.28
C SER A 37 -14.20 22.38 12.79
N ALA A 38 -13.88 23.61 12.38
CA ALA A 38 -12.54 24.02 12.01
C ALA A 38 -11.53 23.90 13.18
N ASP A 39 -11.95 24.14 14.43
CA ASP A 39 -11.10 23.96 15.61
C ASP A 39 -10.79 22.47 15.81
N ILE A 40 -11.79 21.61 15.63
CA ILE A 40 -11.65 20.15 15.74
C ILE A 40 -10.68 19.62 14.67
N VAL A 41 -10.86 20.06 13.42
CA VAL A 41 -10.02 19.70 12.28
C VAL A 41 -8.57 20.13 12.49
N ALA A 42 -8.36 21.34 13.02
CA ALA A 42 -7.03 21.87 13.27
C ALA A 42 -6.20 20.97 14.20
N PHE A 43 -6.80 20.49 15.29
CA PHE A 43 -6.16 19.54 16.19
C PHE A 43 -6.00 18.15 15.55
N ALA A 44 -7.00 17.65 14.84
CA ALA A 44 -6.88 16.35 14.15
C ALA A 44 -5.75 16.32 13.11
N ASN A 45 -5.46 17.45 12.45
CA ASN A 45 -4.36 17.59 11.49
C ASN A 45 -2.99 17.82 12.16
N SER A 46 -2.96 18.29 13.40
CA SER A 46 -1.72 18.52 14.15
C SER A 46 -0.99 17.21 14.50
N GLU A 47 0.30 17.30 14.80
CA GLU A 47 1.15 16.14 15.13
C GLU A 47 0.74 15.46 16.45
N HIS A 48 0.35 16.25 17.45
CA HIS A 48 0.08 15.78 18.81
C HIS A 48 -1.40 15.78 19.20
N GLY A 49 -2.29 16.28 18.32
CA GLY A 49 -3.67 16.53 18.70
C GLY A 49 -3.79 17.77 19.58
N GLY A 50 -4.78 17.78 20.47
CA GLY A 50 -4.92 18.85 21.45
C GLY A 50 -6.18 18.76 22.29
N THR A 51 -6.43 19.79 23.08
CA THR A 51 -7.53 19.87 24.03
C THR A 51 -8.28 21.19 23.89
N ILE A 52 -9.60 21.13 23.79
CA ILE A 52 -10.46 22.31 23.81
C ILE A 52 -11.18 22.37 25.16
N LEU A 53 -11.02 23.47 25.88
CA LEU A 53 -11.81 23.74 27.10
C LEU A 53 -12.97 24.67 26.76
N ILE A 54 -14.20 24.19 26.92
CA ILE A 54 -15.42 24.94 26.60
C ILE A 54 -16.10 25.35 27.90
N GLY A 55 -16.42 26.64 28.06
CA GLY A 55 -16.78 27.24 29.34
C GLY A 55 -15.59 27.90 30.04
N VAL A 56 -14.52 28.19 29.28
CA VAL A 56 -13.29 28.83 29.75
C VAL A 56 -13.04 30.07 28.89
N LYS A 57 -12.74 31.18 29.54
CA LYS A 57 -12.33 32.43 28.88
C LYS A 57 -10.84 32.65 29.12
N GLU A 58 -10.13 33.14 28.11
CA GLU A 58 -8.78 33.64 28.30
C GLU A 58 -8.79 34.90 29.19
N ASP A 59 -8.01 34.89 30.27
CA ASP A 59 -7.80 36.04 31.14
C ASP A 59 -6.32 36.45 31.10
N THR A 60 -6.05 37.63 30.56
CA THR A 60 -4.72 38.25 30.57
C THR A 60 -4.62 39.06 31.85
N GLY A 61 -4.17 38.41 32.93
CA GLY A 61 -4.01 39.09 34.22
C GLY A 61 -2.94 40.20 34.18
N GLU A 62 -2.85 41.00 35.25
CA GLU A 62 -1.96 42.17 35.40
C GLU A 62 -0.46 41.91 35.17
N LYS A 63 -0.04 40.64 35.05
CA LYS A 63 1.36 40.22 34.83
C LYS A 63 1.64 39.71 33.40
N ASN A 64 0.78 40.02 32.43
CA ASN A 64 0.88 39.53 31.04
C ASN A 64 0.97 38.00 30.91
N ARG A 65 0.47 37.25 31.90
CA ARG A 65 0.35 35.78 31.81
C ARG A 65 -1.05 35.43 31.36
N GLN A 66 -1.16 34.77 30.21
CA GLN A 66 -2.42 34.27 29.68
C GLN A 66 -2.80 32.99 30.42
N ARG A 67 -3.99 32.94 31.02
CA ARG A 67 -4.49 31.74 31.72
C ARG A 67 -5.96 31.53 31.44
N GLY A 68 -6.39 30.28 31.55
CA GLY A 68 -7.80 29.93 31.44
C GLY A 68 -8.58 30.30 32.70
N LYS A 69 -9.60 31.16 32.57
CA LYS A 69 -10.57 31.46 33.62
C LYS A 69 -11.88 30.73 33.37
N ILE A 70 -12.25 29.88 34.33
CA ILE A 70 -13.50 29.13 34.26
C ILE A 70 -14.69 30.08 34.44
N ILE A 71 -15.50 30.19 33.40
CA ILE A 71 -16.78 30.90 33.42
C ILE A 71 -17.95 29.91 33.57
N GLY A 72 -17.77 28.68 33.10
CA GLY A 72 -18.78 27.63 33.05
C GLY A 72 -19.64 27.69 31.79
N CYS A 73 -20.30 26.58 31.46
CA CYS A 73 -21.31 26.48 30.43
C CYS A 73 -22.32 25.37 30.78
N ASP A 74 -23.44 25.33 30.05
CA ASP A 74 -24.35 24.18 30.14
C ASP A 74 -23.64 22.92 29.63
N VAL A 75 -23.81 21.82 30.36
CA VAL A 75 -23.14 20.53 30.09
C VAL A 75 -24.13 19.37 29.92
N GLY A 76 -25.36 19.69 29.51
CA GLY A 76 -26.40 18.71 29.28
C GLY A 76 -26.17 17.86 28.03
N ASP A 77 -27.10 16.94 27.80
CA ASP A 77 -27.05 16.03 26.65
C ASP A 77 -27.12 16.79 25.32
N GLN A 78 -27.88 17.88 25.25
CA GLN A 78 -28.00 18.69 24.04
C GLN A 78 -26.65 19.33 23.66
N GLU A 79 -25.93 19.87 24.64
CA GLU A 79 -24.62 20.47 24.43
C GLU A 79 -23.58 19.43 24.00
N ARG A 80 -23.60 18.27 24.67
CA ARG A 80 -22.74 17.13 24.30
C ARG A 80 -23.02 16.65 22.87
N LEU A 81 -24.29 16.54 22.49
CA LEU A 81 -24.70 16.18 21.12
C LEU A 81 -24.26 17.23 20.10
N ASN A 82 -24.32 18.52 20.43
CA ASN A 82 -23.86 19.59 19.55
C ASN A 82 -22.35 19.47 19.27
N ILE A 83 -21.54 19.16 20.29
CA ILE A 83 -20.08 18.93 20.12
C ILE A 83 -19.85 17.70 19.22
N LEU A 84 -20.52 16.59 19.51
CA LEU A 84 -20.39 15.35 18.72
C LEU A 84 -20.82 15.54 17.26
N SER A 85 -21.89 16.31 17.02
CA SER A 85 -22.37 16.63 15.67
C SER A 85 -21.31 17.36 14.85
N LYS A 86 -20.62 18.34 15.45
CA LYS A 86 -19.51 19.07 14.80
C LYS A 86 -18.32 18.17 14.47
N SER A 87 -18.06 17.16 15.29
CA SER A 87 -17.03 16.14 15.01
C SER A 87 -17.43 15.20 13.88
N ASN A 88 -18.69 14.75 13.90
CA ASN A 88 -19.23 13.83 12.91
C ASN A 88 -19.37 14.47 11.51
N SER A 89 -19.49 15.79 11.42
CA SER A 89 -19.53 16.52 10.15
C SER A 89 -18.14 16.70 9.51
N CYS A 90 -17.06 16.42 10.24
CA CYS A 90 -15.71 16.47 9.70
C CYS A 90 -15.48 15.31 8.73
N ILE A 91 -14.57 15.51 7.77
CA ILE A 91 -14.22 14.53 6.75
C ILE A 91 -12.70 14.32 6.75
N PRO A 92 -12.20 13.13 7.09
CA PRO A 92 -12.92 12.03 7.73
C PRO A 92 -13.51 12.41 9.09
N LYS A 93 -14.41 11.59 9.62
CA LYS A 93 -14.92 11.80 10.98
C LYS A 93 -13.76 11.85 11.98
N VAL A 94 -13.80 12.83 12.88
CA VAL A 94 -12.84 12.96 13.98
C VAL A 94 -13.40 12.24 15.21
N ASP A 95 -12.56 11.43 15.87
CA ASP A 95 -12.88 10.83 17.16
C ASP A 95 -12.33 11.72 18.28
N MET A 96 -13.10 11.90 19.35
CA MET A 96 -12.75 12.75 20.49
C MET A 96 -13.30 12.18 21.79
N GLU A 97 -12.66 12.55 22.89
CA GLU A 97 -13.11 12.23 24.25
C GLU A 97 -13.67 13.49 24.92
N ILE A 98 -14.90 13.41 25.43
CA ILE A 98 -15.59 14.54 26.06
C ILE A 98 -15.80 14.27 27.54
N TYR A 99 -15.16 15.09 28.36
CA TYR A 99 -15.21 15.07 29.81
C TYR A 99 -16.00 16.28 30.34
N VAL A 100 -16.79 16.06 31.39
CA VAL A 100 -17.42 17.13 32.16
C VAL A 100 -16.60 17.36 33.42
N GLU A 101 -16.26 18.62 33.69
CA GLU A 101 -15.42 19.03 34.81
C GLU A 101 -16.19 19.99 35.72
N ASN A 102 -15.87 19.97 37.01
CA ASN A 102 -16.35 20.97 38.00
C ASN A 102 -17.89 21.11 38.10
N LEU A 103 -18.61 19.97 38.04
CA LEU A 103 -20.06 19.92 37.93
C LEU A 103 -20.81 20.71 39.03
N LYS A 104 -20.26 20.79 40.24
CA LYS A 104 -20.90 21.41 41.42
C LYS A 104 -20.82 22.94 41.48
N MET A 105 -19.98 23.58 40.69
CA MET A 105 -19.78 25.03 40.77
C MET A 105 -19.99 25.72 39.41
N LYS A 106 -19.04 25.52 38.50
CA LYS A 106 -19.06 26.08 37.16
C LYS A 106 -18.73 24.93 36.21
N PRO A 107 -19.74 24.11 35.84
CA PRO A 107 -19.53 22.99 34.94
C PRO A 107 -18.97 23.49 33.61
N PHE A 108 -18.08 22.70 33.01
CA PHE A 108 -17.50 23.02 31.71
C PHE A 108 -17.03 21.72 31.02
N PHE A 109 -16.79 21.78 29.71
CA PHE A 109 -16.28 20.61 28.98
C PHE A 109 -14.77 20.69 28.79
N ARG A 110 -14.13 19.52 28.87
CA ARG A 110 -12.81 19.26 28.32
C ARG A 110 -12.95 18.26 27.18
N VAL A 111 -12.60 18.68 25.98
CA VAL A 111 -12.65 17.86 24.75
C VAL A 111 -11.23 17.54 24.33
N GLU A 112 -10.85 16.27 24.41
CA GLU A 112 -9.52 15.81 24.00
C GLU A 112 -9.60 15.19 22.59
N ILE A 113 -8.75 15.69 21.69
CA ILE A 113 -8.70 15.30 20.28
C ILE A 113 -7.33 14.69 20.01
N SER A 114 -7.31 13.41 19.64
CA SER A 114 -6.07 12.73 19.27
C SER A 114 -5.59 13.16 17.87
N PRO A 115 -4.28 13.02 17.57
CA PRO A 115 -3.80 13.23 16.21
C PRO A 115 -4.48 12.24 15.27
N GLY A 116 -5.00 12.75 14.16
CA GLY A 116 -5.75 11.98 13.20
C GLY A 116 -4.86 11.02 12.41
N LYS A 117 -5.37 9.81 12.14
CA LYS A 117 -4.65 8.78 11.37
C LYS A 117 -4.86 8.91 9.86
N ASN A 118 -5.97 9.53 9.46
CA ASN A 118 -6.39 9.64 8.06
C ASN A 118 -6.28 11.09 7.57
N LYS A 119 -5.15 11.74 7.84
CA LYS A 119 -4.90 13.11 7.41
C LYS A 119 -4.87 13.20 5.87
N PRO A 120 -5.25 14.34 5.28
CA PRO A 120 -5.76 15.54 5.95
C PRO A 120 -7.27 15.46 6.25
N TYR A 121 -7.66 16.05 7.37
CA TYR A 121 -9.05 16.28 7.79
C TYR A 121 -9.53 17.65 7.31
N CYS A 122 -10.81 17.76 6.98
CA CYS A 122 -11.49 19.01 6.68
C CYS A 122 -12.88 19.11 7.29
N THR A 123 -13.41 20.32 7.32
CA THR A 123 -14.83 20.55 7.63
C THR A 123 -15.72 20.03 6.51
N ALA A 124 -17.03 19.87 6.75
CA ALA A 124 -18.00 19.56 5.69
C ALA A 124 -17.96 20.54 4.51
N GLY A 125 -17.54 21.79 4.74
CA GLY A 125 -17.36 22.81 3.71
C GLY A 125 -16.00 22.76 2.98
N GLY A 126 -15.16 21.75 3.25
CA GLY A 126 -13.85 21.60 2.60
C GLY A 126 -12.76 22.53 3.14
N THR A 127 -12.92 23.08 4.35
CA THR A 127 -11.89 23.91 4.98
C THR A 127 -10.86 23.04 5.70
N TYR A 128 -9.59 23.22 5.34
CA TYR A 128 -8.45 22.54 5.95
C TYR A 128 -7.72 23.51 6.88
N LYS A 129 -7.53 23.11 8.13
CA LYS A 129 -6.76 23.88 9.11
C LYS A 129 -5.79 22.99 9.88
N ILE A 130 -4.76 23.59 10.45
CA ILE A 130 -3.83 22.97 11.39
C ILE A 130 -3.62 23.93 12.57
N SER A 131 -3.52 23.38 13.79
CA SER A 131 -3.20 24.20 14.97
C SER A 131 -1.73 24.65 14.90
N GLY A 132 -1.49 25.96 14.87
CA GLY A 132 -0.19 26.62 14.74
C GLY A 132 -0.09 27.89 15.59
N TYR A 133 0.87 27.94 16.52
CA TYR A 133 1.19 29.08 17.39
C TYR A 133 -0.02 29.64 18.18
N GLY A 134 -0.90 28.76 18.66
CA GLY A 134 -2.10 29.16 19.41
C GLY A 134 -3.23 29.72 18.52
N LEU A 135 -3.13 29.57 17.20
CA LEU A 135 -4.18 29.92 16.24
C LEU A 135 -4.41 28.78 15.26
N ASN A 136 -5.64 28.70 14.74
CA ASN A 136 -5.97 27.77 13.67
C ASN A 136 -5.54 28.36 12.33
N GLU A 137 -4.41 27.88 11.81
CA GLU A 137 -3.84 28.29 10.54
C GLU A 137 -4.52 27.54 9.38
N VAL A 138 -4.75 28.24 8.27
CA VAL A 138 -5.20 27.59 7.03
C VAL A 138 -4.03 26.79 6.46
N LEU A 139 -4.28 25.52 6.14
CA LEU A 139 -3.27 24.70 5.47
C LEU A 139 -3.02 25.23 4.07
N ASP A 140 -1.78 25.62 3.78
CA ASP A 140 -1.38 26.03 2.43
C ASP A 140 -1.41 24.81 1.48
N PRO A 141 -1.58 25.05 0.16
CA PRO A 141 -1.67 23.95 -0.81
C PRO A 141 -0.48 23.00 -0.82
N GLY A 142 0.73 23.50 -0.54
CA GLY A 142 1.94 22.68 -0.50
C GLY A 142 1.92 21.72 0.69
N ARG A 143 1.66 22.24 1.90
CA ARG A 143 1.53 21.43 3.11
C ARG A 143 0.37 20.43 3.00
N LEU A 144 -0.75 20.84 2.43
CA LEU A 144 -1.90 19.96 2.21
C LEU A 144 -1.56 18.82 1.24
N LEU A 145 -0.88 19.11 0.14
CA LEU A 145 -0.42 18.10 -0.80
C LEU A 145 0.55 17.13 -0.13
N SER A 146 1.50 17.63 0.69
CA SER A 146 2.38 16.77 1.47
C SER A 146 1.61 15.82 2.37
N MET A 147 0.58 16.28 3.08
CA MET A 147 -0.27 15.42 3.92
C MET A 147 -0.99 14.33 3.12
N PHE A 148 -1.52 14.66 1.95
CA PHE A 148 -2.13 13.67 1.06
C PHE A 148 -1.11 12.65 0.54
N LEU A 149 0.07 13.11 0.16
CA LEU A 149 1.13 12.23 -0.31
C LEU A 149 1.60 11.31 0.81
N GLU A 150 1.80 11.81 2.03
CA GLU A 150 2.19 11.00 3.19
C GLU A 150 1.16 9.92 3.50
N SER A 151 -0.14 10.26 3.53
CA SER A 151 -1.19 9.28 3.83
C SER A 151 -1.42 8.27 2.70
N GLU A 152 -1.19 8.66 1.44
CA GLU A 152 -1.24 7.74 0.31
C GLU A 152 0.08 6.95 0.12
N ASN A 153 1.22 7.43 0.62
CA ASN A 153 2.51 6.81 0.38
C ASN A 153 2.55 5.38 0.94
N ASP A 154 2.05 5.17 2.15
CA ASP A 154 1.99 3.83 2.76
C ASP A 154 1.13 2.87 1.92
N ARG A 155 -0.01 3.36 1.42
CA ARG A 155 -0.92 2.58 0.59
C ARG A 155 -0.29 2.29 -0.78
N PHE A 156 0.35 3.29 -1.37
CA PHE A 156 1.04 3.22 -2.65
C PHE A 156 2.21 2.25 -2.57
N LEU A 157 3.13 2.42 -1.61
CA LEU A 157 4.30 1.55 -1.43
C LEU A 157 3.89 0.10 -1.21
N LYS A 158 2.83 -0.14 -0.43
CA LYS A 158 2.29 -1.50 -0.25
C LYS A 158 1.81 -2.11 -1.57
N ARG A 159 0.94 -1.40 -2.29
CA ARG A 159 0.40 -1.88 -3.59
C ARG A 159 1.49 -2.03 -4.65
N PHE A 160 2.44 -1.11 -4.67
CA PHE A 160 3.58 -1.11 -5.57
C PHE A 160 4.45 -2.34 -5.30
N THR A 161 4.83 -2.57 -4.04
CA THR A 161 5.63 -3.74 -3.63
C THR A 161 4.92 -5.06 -3.97
N GLU A 162 3.63 -5.17 -3.70
CA GLU A 162 2.82 -6.35 -4.05
C GLU A 162 2.79 -6.58 -5.57
N SER A 163 2.64 -5.52 -6.35
CA SER A 163 2.62 -5.58 -7.82
C SER A 163 3.98 -5.99 -8.38
N THR A 164 5.07 -5.44 -7.85
CA THR A 164 6.44 -5.78 -8.25
C THR A 164 6.76 -7.24 -7.95
N ARG A 165 6.40 -7.77 -6.77
CA ARG A 165 6.55 -9.20 -6.44
C ARG A 165 5.77 -10.10 -7.41
N LYS A 166 4.56 -9.69 -7.79
CA LYS A 166 3.74 -10.43 -8.77
C LYS A 166 4.41 -10.41 -10.16
N LEU A 167 5.02 -9.30 -10.54
CA LEU A 167 5.76 -9.18 -11.80
C LEU A 167 7.01 -10.07 -11.79
N GLU A 168 7.81 -10.03 -10.72
CA GLU A 168 8.99 -10.89 -10.53
C GLU A 168 8.63 -12.38 -10.66
N SER A 169 7.63 -12.84 -9.89
CA SER A 169 7.18 -14.24 -9.97
C SER A 169 6.58 -14.64 -11.33
N THR A 170 6.08 -13.68 -12.10
CA THR A 170 5.61 -13.94 -13.48
C THR A 170 6.80 -14.07 -14.42
N LEU A 171 7.83 -13.24 -14.25
CA LEU A 171 9.06 -13.30 -15.03
C LEU A 171 9.84 -14.60 -14.76
N GLU A 172 9.94 -15.04 -13.50
CA GLU A 172 10.57 -16.31 -13.13
C GLU A 172 9.87 -17.52 -13.77
N ARG A 173 8.53 -17.51 -13.78
CA ARG A 173 7.73 -18.55 -14.45
C ARG A 173 7.94 -18.53 -15.96
N ALA A 174 7.92 -17.34 -16.58
CA ALA A 174 8.16 -17.20 -18.01
C ALA A 174 9.55 -17.71 -18.40
N ASN A 175 10.59 -17.35 -17.64
CA ASN A 175 11.96 -17.84 -17.86
C ASN A 175 12.05 -19.36 -17.72
N SER A 176 11.40 -19.94 -16.71
CA SER A 176 11.37 -21.39 -16.52
C SER A 176 10.72 -22.11 -17.71
N ILE A 177 9.59 -21.61 -18.20
CA ILE A 177 8.89 -22.17 -19.37
C ILE A 177 9.77 -22.07 -20.62
N VAL A 178 10.37 -20.91 -20.88
CA VAL A 178 11.27 -20.72 -22.03
C VAL A 178 12.44 -21.68 -21.96
N PHE A 179 13.05 -21.86 -20.79
CA PHE A 179 14.17 -22.77 -20.61
C PHE A 179 13.78 -24.24 -20.84
N GLU A 180 12.61 -24.65 -20.35
CA GLU A 180 12.07 -25.99 -20.56
C GLU A 180 11.80 -26.27 -22.04
N GLU A 181 11.19 -25.32 -22.76
CA GLU A 181 10.91 -25.45 -24.19
C GLU A 181 12.18 -25.46 -25.04
N ILE A 182 13.18 -24.62 -24.72
CA ILE A 182 14.50 -24.67 -25.38
C ILE A 182 15.15 -26.04 -25.16
N SER A 183 15.06 -26.59 -23.95
CA SER A 183 15.64 -27.91 -23.63
C SER A 183 14.96 -29.04 -24.40
N LYS A 184 13.62 -29.02 -24.51
CA LYS A 184 12.86 -29.96 -25.34
C LYS A 184 13.24 -29.86 -26.81
N MET A 185 13.36 -28.63 -27.32
CA MET A 185 13.73 -28.38 -28.71
C MET A 185 15.16 -28.86 -29.01
N ALA A 186 16.11 -28.59 -28.12
CA ALA A 186 17.49 -29.08 -28.25
C ALA A 186 17.54 -30.61 -28.32
N LYS A 187 16.79 -31.30 -27.45
CA LYS A 187 16.68 -32.77 -27.47
C LYS A 187 16.05 -33.27 -28.77
N ALA A 188 14.97 -32.64 -29.22
CA ALA A 188 14.32 -32.99 -30.48
C ALA A 188 15.26 -32.81 -31.69
N THR A 189 16.06 -31.75 -31.72
CA THR A 189 17.07 -31.54 -32.77
C THR A 189 18.19 -32.58 -32.72
N GLU A 190 18.61 -33.01 -31.53
CA GLU A 190 19.62 -34.06 -31.38
C GLU A 190 19.09 -35.42 -31.84
N ASP A 191 17.85 -35.76 -31.48
CA ASP A 191 17.19 -37.00 -31.91
C ASP A 191 16.98 -37.00 -33.44
N MET A 192 16.60 -35.85 -34.02
CA MET A 192 16.49 -35.69 -35.47
C MET A 192 17.85 -35.90 -36.15
N LYS A 193 18.94 -35.34 -35.60
CA LYS A 193 20.29 -35.56 -36.10
C LYS A 193 20.67 -37.05 -36.07
N LYS A 194 20.44 -37.72 -34.94
CA LYS A 194 20.72 -39.17 -34.79
C LYS A 194 19.96 -40.01 -35.82
N ASN A 195 18.69 -39.68 -36.05
CA ASN A 195 17.89 -40.38 -37.06
C ASN A 195 18.41 -40.13 -38.48
N LEU A 196 18.83 -38.89 -38.79
CA LEU A 196 19.44 -38.58 -40.08
C LEU A 196 20.74 -39.34 -40.30
N ASP A 197 21.63 -39.38 -39.30
CA ASP A 197 22.90 -40.13 -39.35
C ASP A 197 22.67 -41.63 -39.57
N ARG A 198 21.68 -42.22 -38.90
CA ARG A 198 21.28 -43.63 -39.10
C ARG A 198 20.78 -43.89 -40.51
N ASN A 199 19.90 -43.03 -41.01
CA ASN A 199 19.35 -43.16 -42.37
C ASN A 199 20.43 -43.02 -43.44
N LEU A 200 21.35 -42.06 -43.29
CA LEU A 200 22.48 -41.89 -44.21
C LEU A 200 23.42 -43.11 -44.19
N SER A 201 23.69 -43.65 -43.00
CA SER A 201 24.53 -44.84 -42.85
C SER A 201 23.89 -46.06 -43.54
N GLY A 202 22.59 -46.27 -43.33
CA GLY A 202 21.84 -47.34 -44.01
C GLY A 202 21.80 -47.17 -45.54
N LEU A 203 21.66 -45.94 -46.04
CA LEU A 203 21.75 -45.67 -47.48
C LEU A 203 23.15 -45.97 -48.05
N SER A 204 24.20 -45.63 -47.31
CA SER A 204 25.58 -45.92 -47.71
C SER A 204 25.87 -47.43 -47.75
N GLU A 205 25.40 -48.18 -46.76
CA GLU A 205 25.53 -49.64 -46.73
C GLU A 205 24.74 -50.31 -47.87
N ASN A 206 23.51 -49.87 -48.12
CA ASN A 206 22.70 -50.37 -49.22
C ASN A 206 23.33 -50.06 -50.59
N MET A 207 23.92 -48.88 -50.77
CA MET A 207 24.67 -48.55 -51.99
C MET A 207 25.95 -49.40 -52.15
N ALA A 208 26.65 -49.71 -51.06
CA ALA A 208 27.83 -50.58 -51.10
C ALA A 208 27.46 -52.03 -51.49
N ASN A 209 26.35 -52.54 -50.94
CA ASN A 209 25.84 -53.87 -51.28
C ASN A 209 25.36 -53.94 -52.74
N GLY A 210 24.64 -52.93 -53.23
CA GLY A 210 24.21 -52.88 -54.63
C GLY A 210 25.38 -52.92 -55.62
N LYS A 211 26.48 -52.22 -55.32
CA LYS A 211 27.72 -52.29 -56.13
C LYS A 211 28.39 -53.67 -56.08
N SER A 212 28.28 -54.39 -54.96
CA SER A 212 28.79 -55.76 -54.83
C SER A 212 27.98 -56.74 -55.69
N GLU A 213 26.65 -56.63 -55.65
CA GLU A 213 25.75 -57.43 -56.48
C GLU A 213 25.93 -57.15 -57.97
N GLU A 214 26.06 -55.88 -58.37
CA GLU A 214 26.34 -55.48 -59.74
C GLU A 214 27.67 -56.07 -60.24
N ASN A 215 28.72 -56.04 -59.41
CA ASN A 215 30.00 -56.67 -59.74
C ASN A 215 29.92 -58.21 -59.83
N ALA A 216 29.07 -58.86 -59.04
CA ALA A 216 28.85 -60.29 -59.10
C ALA A 216 28.13 -60.69 -60.38
N LEU A 217 27.11 -59.94 -60.80
CA LEU A 217 26.41 -60.12 -62.06
C LEU A 217 27.37 -59.96 -63.25
N LEU A 218 28.23 -58.93 -63.24
CA LEU A 218 29.22 -58.70 -64.29
C LEU A 218 30.22 -59.87 -64.43
N ARG A 219 30.56 -60.55 -63.32
CA ARG A 219 31.40 -61.75 -63.34
C ARG A 219 30.66 -62.98 -63.89
N ILE A 220 29.36 -63.09 -63.60
CA ILE A 220 28.52 -64.18 -64.12
C ILE A 220 28.36 -64.01 -65.64
N GLU A 221 28.07 -62.81 -66.13
CA GLU A 221 27.98 -62.52 -67.56
C GLU A 221 29.28 -62.90 -68.29
N LYS A 222 30.44 -62.50 -67.76
CA LYS A 222 31.74 -62.89 -68.33
C LYS A 222 31.94 -64.41 -68.41
N LYS A 223 31.53 -65.15 -67.38
CA LYS A 223 31.62 -66.62 -67.37
C LYS A 223 30.68 -67.27 -68.38
N ILE A 224 29.47 -66.73 -68.54
CA ILE A 224 28.52 -67.19 -69.55
C ILE A 224 29.12 -66.99 -70.94
N ASP A 225 29.69 -65.81 -71.23
CA ASP A 225 30.37 -65.53 -72.50
C ASP A 225 31.52 -66.51 -72.79
N GLU A 226 32.32 -66.85 -71.78
CA GLU A 226 33.38 -67.85 -71.91
C GLU A 226 32.85 -69.26 -72.21
N LEU A 227 31.77 -69.67 -71.54
CA LEU A 227 31.11 -70.96 -71.77
C LEU A 227 30.48 -71.05 -73.17
N VAL A 228 29.88 -69.95 -73.65
CA VAL A 228 29.35 -69.87 -75.01
C VAL A 228 30.49 -70.05 -76.03
N LYS A 229 31.61 -69.35 -75.84
CA LYS A 229 32.80 -69.49 -76.70
C LYS A 229 33.38 -70.91 -76.69
N LEU A 230 33.34 -71.61 -75.54
CA LEU A 230 33.78 -73.01 -75.45
C LEU A 230 32.83 -73.97 -76.19
N LYS A 231 31.52 -73.76 -76.08
CA LYS A 231 30.51 -74.55 -76.78
C LYS A 231 30.60 -74.38 -78.30
N GLU A 232 30.86 -73.16 -78.77
CA GLU A 232 31.08 -72.89 -80.21
C GLU A 232 32.35 -73.57 -80.76
N ARG A 233 33.39 -73.75 -79.94
CA ARG A 233 34.59 -74.52 -80.33
C ARG A 233 34.32 -76.03 -80.37
N HIS A 234 33.49 -76.55 -79.46
CA HIS A 234 33.16 -77.97 -79.40
C HIS A 234 32.23 -78.43 -80.53
N ASN A 235 31.38 -77.54 -81.08
CA ASN A 235 30.49 -77.83 -82.21
C ASN A 235 31.18 -77.76 -83.59
N LYS A 236 32.50 -77.56 -83.65
CA LYS A 236 33.31 -77.48 -84.89
C LYS A 236 34.21 -78.71 -85.11
N VAL A 237 34.01 -79.80 -84.36
CA VAL A 237 34.69 -81.10 -84.51
C VAL A 237 33.64 -82.16 -84.74
#